data_AF-A0A2D5ZU73-F1
#
_entry.id   AF-A0A2D5ZU73-F1
#
_cell.length_a   1.000
_cell.length_b   1.000
_cell.length_c   1.000
_cell.angle_alpha   90.00
_cell.angle_beta   90.00
_cell.angle_gamma   90.00
#
_symmetry.space_group_name_H-M   'P 1'
#
loop_
_entity.id
_entity.type
_entity.pdbx_description
1 polymer ?
#
loop_
_entity_poly.entity_id
_entity_poly.type
_entity_poly.pdbx_seq_one_letter_code
_entity_poly.pdbx_strand_id
1 'polypeptide(L)'
;MLRPFLLFLLFSSQVFAESSYQCPKVFQHSASPFEGRVKSRGGFVYSAATGRPGRIIHYSLSEYRAAVASESVPPDAILVMERIDTSLDLPFVVGLLLGKPLTVEGTHIELQAQKLGVPFAVLPGIYLDAKVRSISRQEGRRRLQVTSEGNIRFLEVQDGQAEDVMSSVLPRLTPFVSAGYVYSFDTGETHRRFPLEWVGGKARPLLDLRASGVDDVPRMAWISPNFYLDFITGFGVRGVGLSQWIERLLTDVDILTTEQLKQRLAFLRHAFLVAKPLDGHPGQIFHWAYQRLRSVLRFNQKDQLSIRSNNEFEDYIAQGMFDSLVTGDVSESSIELAIRKVFSSLYSFRAFQIRQSRGLIESNVRMPLLIHRYLAVEVASGTATVRLNQRAQLEARLQLVRGPEETATNPSLDARAETLLFENDGTGWRLSEGELTLDEVGTLVGHLQKLKVHFERDLLHMSYQATQVETEFILQKGQVELLQYKRRYEPELIGDLLAGRIVYEDFEKVRSMSAGSIYSDLDVEPYGVRLLESVRRLKYARYGILRDPEGKLYQIFWLDSRIHTHLRARCLRLYPMMEWVEEGYLRWDSESGRIWQDRRWTDPQLET
;
A
#
# COMPACT_ATOMS: atom_id res chain seq x y z
N MET A 1 -71.45 -23.99 -7.63
CA MET A 1 -69.98 -23.91 -7.75
C MET A 1 -69.41 -23.05 -6.63
N LEU A 2 -69.42 -23.56 -5.40
CA LEU A 2 -68.86 -22.91 -4.21
C LEU A 2 -68.42 -24.05 -3.26
N ARG A 3 -67.13 -24.11 -2.93
CA ARG A 3 -66.59 -24.94 -1.84
C ARG A 3 -65.62 -24.08 -1.03
N PRO A 4 -65.71 -24.08 0.30
CA PRO A 4 -64.73 -23.43 1.17
C PRO A 4 -63.62 -24.42 1.56
N PHE A 5 -62.42 -23.87 1.76
CA PHE A 5 -61.24 -24.55 2.28
C PHE A 5 -61.33 -24.62 3.81
N LEU A 6 -61.07 -25.81 4.36
CA LEU A 6 -60.89 -26.06 5.79
C LEU A 6 -59.49 -26.66 6.04
N LEU A 7 -58.88 -26.21 7.13
CA LEU A 7 -57.58 -26.57 7.69
C LEU A 7 -57.19 -28.06 7.63
N PHE A 8 -55.89 -28.32 7.42
CA PHE A 8 -55.17 -29.38 8.16
C PHE A 8 -53.70 -28.97 8.41
N LEU A 9 -53.34 -28.91 9.69
CA LEU A 9 -51.99 -28.85 10.24
C LEU A 9 -51.41 -30.28 10.27
N LEU A 10 -50.20 -30.49 9.72
CA LEU A 10 -49.34 -31.60 10.13
C LEU A 10 -47.87 -31.17 10.09
N PHE A 11 -47.22 -31.32 11.26
CA PHE A 11 -45.78 -31.25 11.46
C PHE A 11 -45.08 -32.39 10.70
N SER A 12 -44.00 -32.08 9.98
CA SER A 12 -42.92 -33.05 9.80
C SER A 12 -41.56 -32.35 9.92
N SER A 13 -40.87 -32.69 11.00
CA SER A 13 -39.45 -32.49 11.22
C SER A 13 -38.66 -33.49 10.37
N GLN A 14 -37.77 -33.03 9.50
CA GLN A 14 -36.60 -33.84 9.08
C GLN A 14 -35.48 -32.96 8.48
N VAL A 15 -34.40 -32.87 9.25
CA VAL A 15 -32.98 -32.95 8.84
C VAL A 15 -32.50 -31.94 7.79
N PHE A 16 -31.98 -30.81 8.28
CA PHE A 16 -30.97 -30.03 7.55
C PHE A 16 -29.63 -30.77 7.63
N ALA A 17 -29.13 -31.20 6.48
CA ALA A 17 -27.76 -31.65 6.33
C ALA A 17 -26.83 -30.42 6.41
N GLU A 18 -25.85 -30.52 7.32
CA GLU A 18 -24.78 -29.55 7.52
C GLU A 18 -23.97 -29.39 6.22
N SER A 19 -23.93 -28.16 5.70
CA SER A 19 -22.91 -27.78 4.72
C SER A 19 -21.63 -27.46 5.49
N SER A 20 -20.60 -28.24 5.24
CA SER A 20 -19.26 -28.07 5.78
C SER A 20 -18.64 -26.79 5.20
N TYR A 21 -18.61 -25.73 6.02
CA TYR A 21 -17.83 -24.53 5.75
C TYR A 21 -16.34 -24.88 5.78
N GLN A 22 -15.67 -24.89 4.63
CA GLN A 22 -14.21 -24.98 4.56
C GLN A 22 -13.60 -23.63 4.95
N CYS A 23 -12.65 -23.67 5.87
CA CYS A 23 -11.91 -22.51 6.40
C CYS A 23 -10.97 -21.92 5.33
N PRO A 24 -10.91 -20.58 5.11
CA PRO A 24 -9.93 -20.00 4.20
C PRO A 24 -8.55 -19.87 4.87
N LYS A 25 -7.54 -20.40 4.17
CA LYS A 25 -6.07 -20.25 4.23
C LYS A 25 -5.44 -19.52 5.44
N VAL A 26 -4.65 -20.29 6.19
CA VAL A 26 -3.63 -19.82 7.16
C VAL A 26 -2.27 -19.69 6.46
N PHE A 27 -1.64 -18.52 6.52
CA PHE A 27 -0.27 -18.29 6.00
C PHE A 27 0.79 -18.51 7.10
N GLN A 28 1.80 -19.38 6.89
CA GLN A 28 2.94 -19.57 7.81
C GLN A 28 4.26 -19.85 7.04
N HIS A 29 5.36 -19.21 7.47
CA HIS A 29 6.75 -19.49 7.09
C HIS A 29 7.55 -20.09 8.28
N SER A 30 8.58 -20.90 8.00
CA SER A 30 9.28 -21.81 8.93
C SER A 30 10.69 -21.34 9.36
N ALA A 31 11.15 -21.74 10.56
CA ALA A 31 12.57 -21.74 10.97
C ALA A 31 12.87 -22.63 12.21
N SER A 32 14.15 -22.98 12.36
CA SER A 32 14.82 -24.05 13.17
C SER A 32 15.59 -23.52 14.42
N PRO A 33 16.12 -24.35 15.37
CA PRO A 33 16.42 -23.93 16.75
C PRO A 33 17.91 -23.97 17.19
N PHE A 34 18.27 -23.24 18.26
CA PHE A 34 19.39 -23.54 19.19
C PHE A 34 19.18 -22.88 20.58
N GLU A 35 19.80 -23.45 21.63
CA GLU A 35 19.47 -23.32 23.07
C GLU A 35 20.31 -22.30 23.88
N GLY A 36 19.72 -21.70 24.94
CA GLY A 36 20.44 -21.08 26.07
C GLY A 36 19.59 -20.19 27.02
N ARG A 37 19.52 -20.52 28.32
CA ARG A 37 18.59 -19.97 29.36
C ARG A 37 18.95 -18.59 29.96
N VAL A 38 17.98 -17.67 30.16
CA VAL A 38 17.93 -16.65 31.24
C VAL A 38 16.49 -16.17 31.58
N LYS A 39 16.13 -16.16 32.88
CA LYS A 39 14.84 -15.75 33.47
C LYS A 39 14.36 -14.32 33.15
N SER A 40 13.04 -14.14 32.93
CA SER A 40 12.36 -12.83 33.05
C SER A 40 10.88 -12.92 33.48
N ARG A 41 10.35 -11.81 34.02
CA ARG A 41 8.98 -11.60 34.52
C ARG A 41 8.10 -10.91 33.47
N GLY A 42 6.84 -11.34 33.37
CA GLY A 42 5.80 -10.78 32.50
C GLY A 42 5.18 -11.85 31.60
N GLY A 43 3.85 -12.01 31.63
CA GLY A 43 3.14 -12.91 30.72
C GLY A 43 3.02 -12.29 29.33
N PHE A 44 3.59 -12.96 28.33
CA PHE A 44 3.56 -12.50 26.95
C PHE A 44 3.26 -13.66 26.01
N VAL A 45 2.34 -13.43 25.10
CA VAL A 45 2.02 -14.32 24.00
C VAL A 45 2.62 -13.77 22.71
N TYR A 46 3.44 -14.54 22.02
CA TYR A 46 4.05 -14.22 20.75
C TYR A 46 3.10 -14.59 19.64
N SER A 47 2.94 -13.73 18.65
CA SER A 47 2.38 -14.22 17.41
C SER A 47 3.41 -14.97 16.59
N ALA A 48 3.01 -16.10 16.01
CA ALA A 48 3.82 -16.84 15.07
C ALA A 48 4.29 -16.03 13.84
N ALA A 49 3.60 -14.95 13.46
CA ALA A 49 3.93 -14.15 12.27
C ALA A 49 4.89 -12.98 12.56
N THR A 50 4.80 -12.35 13.74
CA THR A 50 5.65 -11.20 14.10
C THR A 50 6.75 -11.52 15.10
N GLY A 51 6.60 -12.62 15.84
CA GLY A 51 7.36 -12.93 17.06
C GLY A 51 7.54 -11.76 18.01
N ARG A 52 6.60 -10.81 18.05
CA ARG A 52 6.55 -9.80 19.09
C ARG A 52 5.79 -10.35 20.30
N PRO A 53 6.33 -10.20 21.52
CA PRO A 53 5.60 -10.57 22.72
C PRO A 53 4.40 -9.64 22.91
N GLY A 54 3.27 -10.17 23.36
CA GLY A 54 2.13 -9.34 23.72
C GLY A 54 1.12 -9.93 24.69
N ARG A 55 0.39 -9.05 25.37
CA ARG A 55 -0.62 -9.41 26.37
C ARG A 55 -1.95 -9.67 25.68
N ILE A 56 -2.56 -10.83 25.95
CA ILE A 56 -3.93 -11.11 25.47
C ILE A 56 -4.91 -10.22 26.24
N ILE A 57 -5.63 -9.37 25.51
CA ILE A 57 -6.65 -8.48 26.07
C ILE A 57 -7.97 -8.78 25.39
N HIS A 58 -8.97 -9.14 26.20
CA HIS A 58 -10.34 -9.28 25.71
C HIS A 58 -11.04 -7.92 25.77
N TYR A 59 -11.62 -7.50 24.65
CA TYR A 59 -12.49 -6.33 24.60
C TYR A 59 -13.87 -6.72 24.07
N SER A 60 -14.91 -6.26 24.77
CA SER A 60 -16.20 -6.03 24.13
C SER A 60 -16.10 -4.88 23.12
N LEU A 61 -17.07 -4.79 22.20
CA LEU A 61 -17.09 -3.72 21.20
C LEU A 61 -17.10 -2.32 21.83
N SER A 62 -17.85 -2.13 22.92
CA SER A 62 -17.92 -0.85 23.64
C SER A 62 -16.62 -0.51 24.37
N GLU A 63 -15.96 -1.49 24.97
CA GLU A 63 -14.67 -1.27 25.65
C GLU A 63 -13.58 -0.95 24.64
N TYR A 64 -13.55 -1.64 23.49
CA TYR A 64 -12.62 -1.33 22.41
C TYR A 64 -12.83 0.07 21.86
N ARG A 65 -14.09 0.48 21.61
CA ARG A 65 -14.41 1.85 21.18
C ARG A 65 -13.89 2.89 22.16
N ALA A 66 -14.16 2.70 23.46
CA ALA A 66 -13.66 3.60 24.49
C ALA A 66 -12.13 3.59 24.57
N ALA A 67 -11.50 2.43 24.41
CA ALA A 67 -10.05 2.28 24.45
C ALA A 67 -9.36 2.95 23.25
N VAL A 68 -9.90 2.80 22.04
CA VAL A 68 -9.41 3.48 20.83
C VAL A 68 -9.63 4.98 20.94
N ALA A 69 -10.82 5.43 21.35
CA ALA A 69 -11.13 6.85 21.50
C ALA A 69 -10.26 7.55 22.56
N SER A 70 -9.84 6.83 23.60
CA SER A 70 -8.91 7.32 24.63
C SER A 70 -7.43 7.01 24.32
N GLU A 71 -7.15 6.37 23.17
CA GLU A 71 -5.82 5.89 22.79
C GLU A 71 -5.14 5.07 23.90
N SER A 72 -5.90 4.24 24.62
CA SER A 72 -5.43 3.45 25.77
C SER A 72 -5.15 1.98 25.45
N VAL A 73 -5.32 1.57 24.19
CA VAL A 73 -4.95 0.22 23.74
C VAL A 73 -3.42 0.06 23.79
N PRO A 74 -2.89 -0.91 24.56
CA PRO A 74 -1.44 -1.09 24.66
C PRO A 74 -0.81 -1.58 23.34
N PRO A 75 0.37 -1.05 22.96
CA PRO A 75 1.05 -1.45 21.73
C PRO A 75 1.47 -2.92 21.70
N ASP A 76 1.63 -3.52 22.87
CA ASP A 76 1.95 -4.93 23.09
C ASP A 76 0.69 -5.80 23.20
N ALA A 77 -0.51 -5.34 22.84
CA ALA A 77 -1.71 -6.15 23.00
C ALA A 77 -1.87 -7.21 21.89
N ILE A 78 -2.41 -8.38 22.22
CA ILE A 78 -3.13 -9.27 21.30
C ILE A 78 -4.61 -9.09 21.61
N LEU A 79 -5.33 -8.43 20.70
CA LEU A 79 -6.74 -8.15 20.90
C LEU A 79 -7.58 -9.39 20.61
N VAL A 80 -8.46 -9.76 21.53
CA VAL A 80 -9.46 -10.82 21.35
C VAL A 80 -10.85 -10.23 21.46
N MET A 81 -11.60 -10.27 20.37
CA MET A 81 -12.90 -9.62 20.28
C MET A 81 -13.91 -10.52 19.59
N GLU A 82 -15.20 -10.40 19.92
CA GLU A 82 -16.25 -11.11 19.19
C GLU A 82 -16.38 -10.57 17.76
N ARG A 83 -16.35 -9.24 17.62
CA ARG A 83 -16.37 -8.48 16.37
C ARG A 83 -15.64 -7.17 16.58
N ILE A 84 -15.05 -6.60 15.54
CA ILE A 84 -14.41 -5.28 15.58
C ILE A 84 -15.31 -4.24 14.92
N ASP A 85 -15.17 -2.99 15.36
CA ASP A 85 -15.80 -1.87 14.68
C ASP A 85 -14.97 -1.48 13.47
N THR A 86 -15.47 -1.76 12.27
CA THR A 86 -14.81 -1.37 11.02
C THR A 86 -14.94 0.12 10.72
N SER A 87 -15.59 0.93 11.56
CA SER A 87 -15.48 2.39 11.49
C SER A 87 -14.25 2.92 12.24
N LEU A 88 -13.62 2.07 13.06
CA LEU A 88 -12.44 2.40 13.84
C LEU A 88 -11.20 1.84 13.19
N ASP A 89 -10.11 2.55 13.39
CA ASP A 89 -8.79 2.18 12.96
C ASP A 89 -8.14 1.12 13.87
N LEU A 90 -7.35 0.21 13.29
CA LEU A 90 -6.58 -0.77 14.07
C LEU A 90 -5.45 -0.04 14.83
N PRO A 91 -5.46 -0.02 16.18
CA PRO A 91 -4.32 0.48 16.94
C PRO A 91 -3.07 -0.36 16.66
N PHE A 92 -1.89 0.17 16.94
CA PHE A 92 -0.68 -0.62 16.90
C PHE A 92 -0.80 -1.72 17.96
N VAL A 93 -0.88 -2.97 17.54
CA VAL A 93 -1.02 -4.15 18.41
C VAL A 93 -0.18 -5.27 17.82
N VAL A 94 0.15 -6.29 18.60
CA VAL A 94 0.98 -7.41 18.10
C VAL A 94 0.16 -8.57 17.57
N GLY A 95 -1.17 -8.53 17.68
CA GLY A 95 -2.10 -9.49 17.08
C GLY A 95 -3.57 -9.11 17.23
N LEU A 96 -4.41 -9.63 16.34
CA LEU A 96 -5.86 -9.47 16.36
C LEU A 96 -6.56 -10.82 16.11
N LEU A 97 -7.41 -11.24 17.05
CA LEU A 97 -8.24 -12.44 16.97
C LEU A 97 -9.72 -12.05 17.04
N LEU A 98 -10.50 -12.40 16.01
CA LEU A 98 -11.94 -12.10 15.94
C LEU A 98 -12.79 -13.37 16.04
N GLY A 99 -13.87 -13.32 16.82
CA GLY A 99 -14.86 -14.40 16.95
C GLY A 99 -15.82 -14.51 15.78
N LYS A 100 -15.94 -13.45 14.98
CA LYS A 100 -16.78 -13.39 13.79
C LYS A 100 -15.98 -12.82 12.62
N PRO A 101 -16.25 -13.28 11.39
CA PRO A 101 -15.68 -12.67 10.20
C PRO A 101 -16.09 -11.21 10.12
N LEU A 102 -15.23 -10.43 9.48
CA LEU A 102 -15.55 -9.06 9.09
C LEU A 102 -16.77 -9.09 8.15
N THR A 103 -17.62 -8.07 8.21
CA THR A 103 -18.79 -7.95 7.33
C THR A 103 -18.42 -7.85 5.86
N VAL A 104 -17.18 -7.43 5.58
CA VAL A 104 -16.60 -7.29 4.25
C VAL A 104 -15.18 -7.88 4.30
N GLU A 105 -14.80 -8.69 3.31
CA GLU A 105 -13.39 -9.07 3.15
C GLU A 105 -12.57 -7.84 2.74
N GLY A 106 -11.31 -7.71 3.12
CA GLY A 106 -10.49 -6.57 2.69
C GLY A 106 -10.89 -5.23 3.30
N THR A 107 -11.57 -5.22 4.45
CA THR A 107 -11.79 -3.99 5.23
C THR A 107 -10.47 -3.28 5.53
N HIS A 108 -10.53 -1.99 5.83
CA HIS A 108 -9.35 -1.25 6.23
C HIS A 108 -8.64 -1.88 7.45
N ILE A 109 -9.35 -2.54 8.38
CA ILE A 109 -8.73 -3.31 9.49
C ILE A 109 -7.84 -4.43 8.97
N GLU A 110 -8.35 -5.27 8.07
CA GLU A 110 -7.58 -6.40 7.53
C GLU A 110 -6.38 -5.90 6.72
N LEU A 111 -6.60 -4.88 5.88
CA LEU A 111 -5.56 -4.22 5.11
C LEU A 111 -4.51 -3.52 6.00
N GLN A 112 -4.92 -2.95 7.13
CA GLN A 112 -4.01 -2.38 8.12
C GLN A 112 -3.24 -3.48 8.83
N ALA A 113 -3.90 -4.57 9.22
CA ALA A 113 -3.25 -5.70 9.87
C ALA A 113 -2.15 -6.27 8.95
N GLN A 114 -2.47 -6.55 7.69
CA GLN A 114 -1.50 -7.02 6.69
C GLN A 114 -0.29 -6.08 6.56
N LYS A 115 -0.51 -4.76 6.44
CA LYS A 115 0.57 -3.78 6.26
C LYS A 115 1.44 -3.59 7.48
N LEU A 116 0.82 -3.56 8.65
CA LEU A 116 1.51 -3.45 9.93
C LEU A 116 2.20 -4.78 10.30
N GLY A 117 2.00 -5.84 9.50
CA GLY A 117 2.42 -7.18 9.82
C GLY A 117 1.68 -7.72 11.05
N VAL A 118 0.57 -7.12 11.46
CA VAL A 118 -0.23 -7.59 12.59
C VAL A 118 -0.89 -8.90 12.17
N PRO A 119 -0.55 -10.00 12.85
CA PRO A 119 -1.18 -11.29 12.62
C PRO A 119 -2.66 -11.19 12.96
N PHE A 120 -3.46 -11.61 12.00
CA PHE A 120 -4.92 -11.51 12.02
C PHE A 120 -5.51 -12.91 11.81
N ALA A 121 -6.48 -13.28 12.64
CA ALA A 121 -7.24 -14.52 12.46
C ALA A 121 -8.70 -14.34 12.88
N VAL A 122 -9.60 -14.94 12.10
CA VAL A 122 -11.01 -15.09 12.44
C VAL A 122 -11.22 -16.53 12.91
N LEU A 123 -11.59 -16.69 14.17
CA LEU A 123 -11.72 -17.97 14.85
C LEU A 123 -13.09 -18.02 15.56
N PRO A 124 -14.09 -18.70 14.98
CA PRO A 124 -15.43 -18.78 15.56
C PRO A 124 -15.41 -19.16 17.04
N GLY A 125 -16.05 -18.35 17.88
CA GLY A 125 -16.15 -18.58 19.32
C GLY A 125 -14.91 -18.21 20.15
N ILE A 126 -13.83 -17.69 19.55
CA ILE A 126 -12.57 -17.39 20.25
C ILE A 126 -12.74 -16.44 21.44
N TYR A 127 -13.70 -15.52 21.35
CA TYR A 127 -13.99 -14.56 22.42
C TYR A 127 -14.53 -15.23 23.70
N LEU A 128 -15.21 -16.36 23.55
CA LEU A 128 -15.77 -17.16 24.64
C LEU A 128 -14.88 -18.34 25.03
N ASP A 129 -13.78 -18.59 24.31
CA ASP A 129 -12.89 -19.71 24.56
C ASP A 129 -12.25 -19.61 25.97
N ALA A 130 -12.56 -20.62 26.81
CA ALA A 130 -12.10 -20.68 28.19
C ALA A 130 -10.58 -20.86 28.31
N LYS A 131 -9.94 -21.50 27.33
CA LYS A 131 -8.49 -21.70 27.31
C LYS A 131 -7.79 -20.37 27.04
N VAL A 132 -8.24 -19.59 26.05
CA VAL A 132 -7.68 -18.26 25.77
C VAL A 132 -7.90 -17.31 26.95
N ARG A 133 -9.08 -17.33 27.57
CA ARG A 133 -9.38 -16.55 28.79
C ARG A 133 -8.55 -16.97 30.02
N SER A 134 -8.24 -18.26 30.17
CA SER A 134 -7.39 -18.71 31.27
C SER A 134 -5.93 -18.30 31.03
N ILE A 135 -5.46 -18.32 29.78
CA ILE A 135 -4.10 -17.91 29.42
C ILE A 135 -3.89 -16.41 29.56
N SER A 136 -4.88 -15.57 29.27
CA SER A 136 -4.77 -14.12 29.52
C SER A 136 -4.56 -13.77 31.00
N ARG A 137 -4.85 -14.70 31.91
CA ARG A 137 -4.61 -14.58 33.37
C ARG A 137 -3.34 -15.27 33.85
N GLN A 138 -2.72 -16.11 33.02
CA GLN A 138 -1.53 -16.87 33.41
C GLN A 138 -0.27 -16.07 33.06
N GLU A 139 0.72 -16.11 33.96
CA GLU A 139 2.05 -15.57 33.69
C GLU A 139 2.87 -16.55 32.85
N GLY A 140 3.72 -16.05 31.95
CA GLY A 140 4.63 -16.85 31.12
C GLY A 140 4.72 -16.39 29.66
N ARG A 141 5.86 -16.72 29.01
CA ARG A 141 6.14 -16.47 27.60
C ARG A 141 5.63 -17.63 26.74
N ARG A 142 4.65 -17.40 25.86
CA ARG A 142 4.05 -18.44 25.00
C ARG A 142 3.91 -17.99 23.57
N ARG A 143 4.04 -18.82 22.56
CA ARG A 143 3.71 -18.50 21.17
C ARG A 143 2.30 -18.99 20.87
N LEU A 144 1.43 -18.10 20.40
CA LEU A 144 0.16 -18.43 19.79
C LEU A 144 0.42 -18.89 18.36
N GLN A 145 0.09 -20.14 18.08
CA GLN A 145 0.08 -20.70 16.74
C GLN A 145 -1.37 -21.06 16.39
N VAL A 146 -1.86 -20.52 15.28
CA VAL A 146 -3.10 -20.96 14.65
C VAL A 146 -2.73 -22.00 13.61
N THR A 147 -3.27 -23.21 13.69
CA THR A 147 -3.04 -24.26 12.69
C THR A 147 -3.90 -24.01 11.45
N SER A 148 -3.58 -24.66 10.34
CA SER A 148 -4.39 -24.62 9.10
C SER A 148 -5.84 -25.05 9.28
N GLU A 149 -6.13 -25.81 10.33
CA GLU A 149 -7.48 -26.27 10.70
C GLU A 149 -8.23 -25.24 11.58
N GLY A 150 -7.63 -24.08 11.87
CA GLY A 150 -8.19 -23.08 12.77
C GLY A 150 -7.99 -23.39 14.26
N ASN A 151 -7.23 -24.42 14.61
CA ASN A 151 -6.97 -24.77 16.01
C ASN A 151 -5.90 -23.85 16.61
N ILE A 152 -6.08 -23.43 17.87
CA ILE A 152 -5.08 -22.63 18.59
C ILE A 152 -4.21 -23.51 19.47
N ARG A 153 -2.90 -23.41 19.26
CA ARG A 153 -1.87 -23.99 20.11
C ARG A 153 -1.09 -22.87 20.78
N PHE A 154 -0.80 -23.07 22.06
CA PHE A 154 0.11 -22.22 22.81
C PHE A 154 1.37 -23.02 23.07
N LEU A 155 2.46 -22.62 22.46
CA LEU A 155 3.78 -23.24 22.63
C LEU A 155 4.56 -22.43 23.67
N GLU A 156 5.31 -23.05 24.56
CA GLU A 156 6.24 -22.28 25.39
C GLU A 156 7.40 -21.76 24.54
N VAL A 157 7.83 -20.52 24.78
CA VAL A 157 8.97 -19.92 24.07
C VAL A 157 10.17 -19.95 25.00
N GLN A 158 11.25 -20.59 24.56
CA GLN A 158 12.52 -20.55 25.29
C GLN A 158 13.13 -19.14 25.20
N ASP A 159 13.79 -18.71 26.26
CA ASP A 159 14.52 -17.43 26.27
C ASP A 159 15.56 -17.40 25.13
N GLY A 160 15.68 -16.26 24.42
CA GLY A 160 16.53 -16.10 23.23
C GLY A 160 15.77 -16.14 21.90
N GLN A 161 14.83 -17.07 21.71
CA GLN A 161 14.02 -17.14 20.47
C GLN A 161 13.15 -15.90 20.24
N ALA A 162 12.87 -15.15 21.30
CA ALA A 162 12.14 -13.89 21.24
C ALA A 162 12.94 -12.76 20.58
N GLU A 163 14.25 -12.69 20.83
CA GLU A 163 15.11 -11.59 20.38
C GLU A 163 15.46 -11.72 18.89
N ASP A 164 15.69 -12.95 18.41
CA ASP A 164 15.95 -13.24 17.00
C ASP A 164 14.73 -12.92 16.11
N VAL A 165 13.52 -13.23 16.57
CA VAL A 165 12.32 -12.88 15.80
C VAL A 165 12.02 -11.38 15.87
N MET A 166 12.42 -10.69 16.94
CA MET A 166 12.24 -9.23 17.04
C MET A 166 13.19 -8.44 16.12
N SER A 167 14.42 -8.91 15.89
CA SER A 167 15.42 -8.21 15.07
C SER A 167 15.16 -8.27 13.55
N SER A 168 14.39 -9.26 13.09
CA SER A 168 14.16 -9.54 11.66
C SER A 168 12.94 -8.82 11.05
N VAL A 169 12.11 -8.17 11.85
CA VAL A 169 10.77 -7.69 11.41
C VAL A 169 10.73 -6.18 11.08
N LEU A 170 11.84 -5.45 11.19
CA LEU A 170 11.87 -4.02 10.87
C LEU A 170 12.63 -3.75 9.57
N PRO A 171 11.94 -3.52 8.44
CA PRO A 171 12.60 -3.00 7.25
C PRO A 171 13.20 -1.63 7.58
N ARG A 172 14.54 -1.52 7.44
CA ARG A 172 15.23 -0.23 7.52
C ARG A 172 14.97 0.53 6.22
N LEU A 173 14.45 1.73 6.33
CA LEU A 173 14.15 2.55 5.18
C LEU A 173 15.33 3.42 4.79
N THR A 174 15.51 3.60 3.49
CA THR A 174 16.49 4.52 2.90
C THR A 174 15.98 5.96 3.02
N PRO A 175 16.85 6.92 3.38
CA PRO A 175 16.46 8.32 3.50
C PRO A 175 16.03 8.92 2.16
N PHE A 176 15.06 9.84 2.19
CA PHE A 176 14.61 10.59 1.02
C PHE A 176 15.69 11.55 0.52
N VAL A 177 15.88 11.61 -0.81
CA VAL A 177 16.77 12.56 -1.47
C VAL A 177 16.05 13.91 -1.58
N SER A 178 16.67 14.99 -1.09
CA SER A 178 16.13 16.35 -1.28
C SER A 178 16.25 16.74 -2.75
N ALA A 179 15.18 17.28 -3.33
CA ALA A 179 15.25 17.89 -4.65
C ALA A 179 14.55 19.26 -4.63
N GLY A 180 14.98 20.14 -5.54
CA GLY A 180 14.77 21.60 -5.47
C GLY A 180 13.34 22.10 -5.48
N TYR A 181 13.21 23.39 -5.14
CA TYR A 181 11.97 24.14 -4.94
C TYR A 181 11.19 24.39 -6.24
N VAL A 182 10.36 23.44 -6.68
CA VAL A 182 9.33 23.72 -7.70
C VAL A 182 7.96 23.32 -7.17
N TYR A 183 7.09 24.31 -7.04
CA TYR A 183 5.67 24.10 -6.86
C TYR A 183 5.06 23.70 -8.21
N SER A 184 4.72 22.44 -8.40
CA SER A 184 3.95 22.02 -9.57
C SER A 184 2.50 21.73 -9.18
N PHE A 185 1.60 22.29 -9.98
CA PHE A 185 0.17 22.04 -9.94
C PHE A 185 -0.23 21.74 -11.39
N ASP A 186 -0.43 20.47 -11.71
CA ASP A 186 -0.75 20.04 -13.07
C ASP A 186 -1.95 19.08 -13.09
N THR A 187 -2.75 19.20 -14.15
CA THR A 187 -3.87 18.32 -14.54
C THR A 187 -3.52 17.34 -15.67
N GLY A 188 -2.29 17.38 -16.21
CA GLY A 188 -1.92 16.66 -17.44
C GLY A 188 -0.44 16.23 -17.54
N GLU A 189 -0.07 15.81 -18.75
CA GLU A 189 1.10 14.99 -19.16
C GLU A 189 2.49 15.37 -18.63
N THR A 190 2.67 16.54 -18.02
CA THR A 190 3.98 16.96 -17.52
C THR A 190 4.34 16.30 -16.20
N HIS A 191 3.39 15.62 -15.54
CA HIS A 191 3.64 14.82 -14.34
C HIS A 191 4.77 13.82 -14.56
N ARG A 192 4.91 13.26 -15.77
CA ARG A 192 5.99 12.34 -16.15
C ARG A 192 7.39 12.91 -16.02
N ARG A 193 7.53 14.24 -16.00
CA ARG A 193 8.81 14.94 -15.84
C ARG A 193 9.22 15.10 -14.37
N PHE A 194 8.30 14.83 -13.45
CA PHE A 194 8.57 14.93 -12.02
C PHE A 194 8.81 13.55 -11.42
N PRO A 195 9.74 13.44 -10.46
CA PRO A 195 9.94 12.22 -9.70
C PRO A 195 8.67 11.81 -8.95
N LEU A 196 8.58 10.52 -8.66
CA LEU A 196 7.42 9.92 -8.01
C LEU A 196 7.18 10.49 -6.61
N GLU A 197 8.28 10.72 -5.87
CA GLU A 197 8.32 11.35 -4.55
C GLU A 197 7.79 12.79 -4.53
N TRP A 198 7.76 13.47 -5.70
CA TRP A 198 7.20 14.82 -5.81
C TRP A 198 5.72 14.79 -6.12
N VAL A 199 5.33 13.94 -7.08
CA VAL A 199 3.94 13.84 -7.51
C VAL A 199 3.10 13.13 -6.46
N GLY A 200 3.66 12.13 -5.77
CA GLY A 200 2.99 11.32 -4.78
C GLY A 200 2.31 10.06 -5.35
N GLY A 201 2.07 9.10 -4.45
CA GLY A 201 1.64 7.73 -4.77
C GLY A 201 0.22 7.58 -5.25
N LYS A 202 -0.64 8.52 -4.87
CA LYS A 202 -2.06 8.51 -5.24
C LYS A 202 -2.28 9.30 -6.51
N ALA A 203 -1.64 10.46 -6.64
CA ALA A 203 -1.77 11.32 -7.81
C ALA A 203 -1.07 10.73 -9.04
N ARG A 204 0.14 10.17 -8.91
CA ARG A 204 0.90 9.69 -10.06
C ARG A 204 0.13 8.67 -10.89
N PRO A 205 -0.39 7.57 -10.31
CA PRO A 205 -1.03 6.54 -11.12
C PRO A 205 -2.34 7.03 -11.74
N LEU A 206 -3.09 7.90 -11.05
CA LEU A 206 -4.29 8.53 -11.60
C LEU A 206 -3.98 9.46 -12.79
N LEU A 207 -2.89 10.24 -12.71
CA LEU A 207 -2.44 11.07 -13.84
C LEU A 207 -1.97 10.21 -15.02
N ASP A 208 -1.31 9.08 -14.75
CA ASP A 208 -0.93 8.11 -15.79
C ASP A 208 -2.16 7.46 -16.43
N LEU A 209 -3.19 7.11 -15.66
CA LEU A 209 -4.49 6.63 -16.18
C LEU A 209 -5.15 7.67 -17.09
N ARG A 210 -5.27 8.91 -16.62
CA ARG A 210 -5.86 10.01 -17.38
C ARG A 210 -5.11 10.27 -18.69
N ALA A 211 -3.77 10.28 -18.65
CA ALA A 211 -2.92 10.41 -19.84
C ALA A 211 -3.04 9.22 -20.82
N SER A 212 -3.67 8.13 -20.39
CA SER A 212 -3.96 6.96 -21.22
C SER A 212 -5.36 7.00 -21.85
N GLY A 213 -6.12 8.08 -21.67
CA GLY A 213 -7.48 8.21 -22.18
C GLY A 213 -8.55 7.64 -21.24
N VAL A 214 -8.24 7.36 -19.97
CA VAL A 214 -9.25 7.01 -18.97
C VAL A 214 -9.90 8.30 -18.46
N ASP A 215 -11.01 8.67 -19.08
CA ASP A 215 -11.74 9.92 -18.76
C ASP A 215 -12.49 9.88 -17.41
N ASP A 216 -12.64 8.69 -16.82
CA ASP A 216 -13.32 8.43 -15.54
C ASP A 216 -12.50 8.90 -14.33
N VAL A 217 -11.35 9.55 -14.56
CA VAL A 217 -10.50 10.09 -13.52
C VAL A 217 -10.87 11.56 -13.28
N PRO A 218 -11.28 11.95 -12.05
CA PRO A 218 -11.66 13.32 -11.74
C PRO A 218 -10.53 14.29 -12.06
N ARG A 219 -10.91 15.54 -12.36
CA ARG A 219 -9.91 16.61 -12.41
C ARG A 219 -9.30 16.74 -11.02
N MET A 220 -7.99 16.59 -10.96
CA MET A 220 -7.21 16.70 -9.73
C MET A 220 -6.01 17.62 -9.93
N ALA A 221 -5.52 18.10 -8.81
CA ALA A 221 -4.27 18.80 -8.65
C ALA A 221 -3.50 18.13 -7.54
N TRP A 222 -2.18 18.20 -7.60
CA TRP A 222 -1.33 17.80 -6.49
C TRP A 222 -0.54 19.02 -6.00
N ILE A 223 -0.16 18.99 -4.72
CA ILE A 223 0.73 19.98 -4.12
C ILE A 223 2.02 19.27 -3.71
N SER A 224 3.16 19.82 -4.15
CA SER A 224 4.47 19.22 -3.91
C SER A 224 4.88 19.16 -2.43
N PRO A 225 5.81 18.24 -2.07
CA PRO A 225 6.48 18.22 -0.78
C PRO A 225 7.09 19.57 -0.35
N ASN A 226 7.53 20.38 -1.30
CA ASN A 226 8.14 21.68 -1.02
C ASN A 226 7.16 22.68 -0.40
N PHE A 227 5.86 22.55 -0.69
CA PHE A 227 4.85 23.37 -0.02
C PHE A 227 4.76 23.08 1.47
N TYR A 228 4.87 21.80 1.84
CA TYR A 228 4.95 21.42 3.24
C TYR A 228 6.21 21.99 3.90
N LEU A 229 7.36 21.92 3.21
CA LEU A 229 8.63 22.49 3.71
C LEU A 229 8.56 24.00 3.92
N ASP A 230 8.11 24.75 2.92
CA ASP A 230 7.98 26.20 3.00
C ASP A 230 6.97 26.59 4.07
N PHE A 231 5.91 25.80 4.26
CA PHE A 231 4.98 26.00 5.36
C PHE A 231 5.67 25.80 6.72
N ILE A 232 6.34 24.67 6.98
CA ILE A 232 6.91 24.40 8.30
C ILE A 232 8.14 25.29 8.63
N THR A 233 8.83 25.81 7.61
CA THR A 233 9.98 26.71 7.80
C THR A 233 9.59 28.18 7.83
N GLY A 234 8.56 28.57 7.06
CA GLY A 234 8.10 29.94 6.92
C GLY A 234 6.99 30.35 7.88
N PHE A 235 6.38 29.41 8.61
CA PHE A 235 5.30 29.67 9.56
C PHE A 235 5.66 29.21 10.96
N GLY A 236 5.09 29.86 11.97
CA GLY A 236 5.38 29.57 13.37
C GLY A 236 4.33 30.07 14.35
N VAL A 237 4.56 29.73 15.61
CA VAL A 237 3.73 30.13 16.76
C VAL A 237 4.63 30.86 17.74
N ARG A 238 4.22 32.08 18.13
CA ARG A 238 5.00 32.97 19.03
C ARG A 238 6.42 33.25 18.52
N GLY A 239 6.57 33.46 17.21
CA GLY A 239 7.86 33.77 16.57
C GLY A 239 8.81 32.58 16.41
N VAL A 240 8.41 31.38 16.84
CA VAL A 240 9.18 30.14 16.68
C VAL A 240 8.60 29.34 15.53
N GLY A 241 9.44 28.98 14.55
CA GLY A 241 9.03 28.22 13.36
C GLY A 241 8.49 26.83 13.69
N LEU A 242 7.58 26.30 12.88
CA LEU A 242 7.01 24.97 13.07
C LEU A 242 8.10 23.88 13.01
N SER A 243 9.08 24.00 12.11
CA SER A 243 10.23 23.08 12.03
C SER A 243 11.01 23.00 13.35
N GLN A 244 11.24 24.15 13.99
CA GLN A 244 11.91 24.23 15.30
C GLN A 244 11.03 23.64 16.41
N TRP A 245 9.72 23.82 16.36
CA TRP A 245 8.79 23.18 17.30
C TRP A 245 8.80 21.66 17.15
N ILE A 246 8.79 21.15 15.92
CA ILE A 246 8.87 19.71 15.62
C ILE A 246 10.15 19.13 16.22
N GLU A 247 11.30 19.74 15.93
CA GLU A 247 12.59 19.31 16.49
C GLU A 247 12.56 19.31 18.03
N ARG A 248 12.19 20.42 18.66
CA ARG A 248 12.19 20.55 20.12
C ARG A 248 11.25 19.56 20.82
N LEU A 249 10.05 19.35 20.28
CA LEU A 249 9.03 18.53 20.92
C LEU A 249 9.27 17.04 20.68
N LEU A 250 9.90 16.68 19.58
CA LEU A 250 10.21 15.30 19.22
C LEU A 250 11.68 14.92 19.50
N THR A 251 12.41 15.78 20.20
CA THR A 251 13.70 15.43 20.81
C THR A 251 13.47 14.49 21.99
N ASP A 252 14.31 13.46 22.09
CA ASP A 252 14.30 12.43 23.12
C ASP A 252 12.93 11.75 23.29
N VAL A 253 12.28 11.39 22.19
CA VAL A 253 10.96 10.75 22.23
C VAL A 253 10.96 9.42 22.99
N ASP A 254 12.10 8.73 23.01
CA ASP A 254 12.26 7.40 23.63
C ASP A 254 12.17 7.44 25.17
N ILE A 255 12.38 8.61 25.79
CA ILE A 255 12.27 8.77 27.25
C ILE A 255 10.89 9.29 27.69
N LEU A 256 10.00 9.61 26.75
CA LEU A 256 8.67 10.15 27.07
C LEU A 256 7.71 9.03 27.48
N THR A 257 6.85 9.34 28.46
CA THR A 257 5.66 8.51 28.66
C THR A 257 4.69 8.70 27.49
N THR A 258 3.83 7.70 27.25
CA THR A 258 2.76 7.79 26.24
C THR A 258 1.93 9.08 26.37
N GLU A 259 1.55 9.47 27.58
CA GLU A 259 0.75 10.67 27.82
C GLU A 259 1.53 11.96 27.54
N GLN A 260 2.81 12.02 27.91
CA GLN A 260 3.67 13.15 27.55
C GLN A 260 3.81 13.29 26.04
N LEU A 261 4.02 12.17 25.33
CA LEU A 261 4.12 12.16 23.88
C LEU A 261 2.82 12.63 23.22
N LYS A 262 1.67 12.12 23.66
CA LYS A 262 0.35 12.58 23.18
C LYS A 262 0.15 14.08 23.38
N GLN A 263 0.51 14.62 24.55
CA GLN A 263 0.40 16.05 24.82
C GLN A 263 1.28 16.89 23.89
N ARG A 264 2.54 16.48 23.66
CA ARG A 264 3.45 17.17 22.73
C ARG A 264 2.94 17.14 21.29
N LEU A 265 2.43 15.98 20.86
CA LEU A 265 1.83 15.81 19.53
C LEU A 265 0.54 16.62 19.37
N ALA A 266 -0.33 16.66 20.38
CA ALA A 266 -1.53 17.49 20.38
C ALA A 266 -1.18 18.99 20.27
N PHE A 267 -0.13 19.44 20.95
CA PHE A 267 0.39 20.80 20.79
C PHE A 267 0.87 21.06 19.37
N LEU A 268 1.67 20.16 18.77
CA LEU A 268 2.12 20.29 17.38
C LEU A 268 0.94 20.40 16.42
N ARG A 269 -0.07 19.52 16.57
CA ARG A 269 -1.28 19.58 15.74
C ARG A 269 -1.97 20.94 15.85
N HIS A 270 -2.14 21.44 17.06
CA HIS A 270 -2.71 22.77 17.27
C HIS A 270 -1.84 23.88 16.65
N ALA A 271 -0.52 23.79 16.80
CA ALA A 271 0.41 24.76 16.23
C ALA A 271 0.28 24.88 14.71
N PHE A 272 0.11 23.77 13.99
CA PHE A 272 -0.14 23.77 12.54
C PHE A 272 -1.40 24.58 12.16
N LEU A 273 -2.44 24.53 12.97
CA LEU A 273 -3.71 25.23 12.71
C LEU A 273 -3.61 26.74 12.94
N VAL A 274 -2.82 27.16 13.93
CA VAL A 274 -2.74 28.58 14.35
C VAL A 274 -1.47 29.30 13.90
N ALA A 275 -0.54 28.60 13.24
CA ALA A 275 0.73 29.16 12.81
C ALA A 275 0.54 30.32 11.84
N LYS A 276 1.28 31.41 12.08
CA LYS A 276 1.32 32.62 11.25
C LYS A 276 2.64 32.68 10.48
N PRO A 277 2.71 33.41 9.36
CA PRO A 277 3.98 33.67 8.68
C PRO A 277 5.01 34.27 9.66
N LEU A 278 6.25 33.80 9.60
CA LEU A 278 7.38 34.37 10.32
C LEU A 278 7.85 35.67 9.63
N ASP A 279 8.57 36.51 10.37
CA ASP A 279 9.14 37.74 9.84
C ASP A 279 10.03 37.44 8.62
N GLY A 280 9.82 38.19 7.54
CA GLY A 280 10.53 38.00 6.27
C GLY A 280 9.96 36.91 5.36
N HIS A 281 9.02 36.08 5.83
CA HIS A 281 8.30 35.15 4.97
C HIS A 281 7.14 35.89 4.26
N PRO A 282 6.95 35.75 2.93
CA PRO A 282 5.94 36.51 2.19
C PRO A 282 4.50 36.21 2.61
N GLY A 283 4.26 35.09 3.32
CA GLY A 283 2.94 34.69 3.83
C GLY A 283 1.91 34.32 2.76
N GLN A 284 2.26 34.45 1.48
CA GLN A 284 1.34 34.30 0.35
C GLN A 284 1.25 32.88 -0.22
N ILE A 285 1.90 31.87 0.38
CA ILE A 285 1.92 30.51 -0.19
C ILE A 285 0.51 29.92 -0.31
N PHE A 286 -0.37 30.15 0.68
CA PHE A 286 -1.75 29.68 0.64
C PHE A 286 -2.59 30.42 -0.39
N HIS A 287 -2.38 31.73 -0.53
CA HIS A 287 -3.00 32.52 -1.58
C HIS A 287 -2.61 32.03 -2.98
N TRP A 288 -1.32 31.75 -3.19
CA TRP A 288 -0.82 31.17 -4.43
C TRP A 288 -1.42 29.80 -4.71
N ALA A 289 -1.45 28.91 -3.72
CA ALA A 289 -2.10 27.61 -3.85
C ALA A 289 -3.58 27.76 -4.20
N TYR A 290 -4.31 28.67 -3.55
CA TYR A 290 -5.71 28.94 -3.85
C TYR A 290 -5.94 29.38 -5.30
N GLN A 291 -5.21 30.41 -5.77
CA GLN A 291 -5.31 30.90 -7.15
C GLN A 291 -5.02 29.78 -8.16
N ARG A 292 -3.98 28.99 -7.87
CA ARG A 292 -3.57 27.92 -8.76
C ARG A 292 -4.60 26.78 -8.78
N LEU A 293 -5.08 26.33 -7.62
CA LEU A 293 -6.12 25.31 -7.52
C LEU A 293 -7.40 25.75 -8.24
N ARG A 294 -7.81 27.01 -8.08
CA ARG A 294 -8.98 27.56 -8.79
C ARG A 294 -8.79 27.51 -10.31
N SER A 295 -7.60 27.87 -10.81
CA SER A 295 -7.31 27.82 -12.25
C SER A 295 -7.29 26.40 -12.83
N VAL A 296 -6.77 25.44 -12.06
CA VAL A 296 -6.51 24.07 -12.49
C VAL A 296 -7.78 23.20 -12.37
N LEU A 297 -8.45 23.27 -11.22
CA LEU A 297 -9.64 22.47 -10.92
C LEU A 297 -10.94 23.10 -11.44
N ARG A 298 -10.94 24.41 -11.73
CA ARG A 298 -12.10 25.17 -12.25
C ARG A 298 -13.35 25.03 -11.38
N PHE A 299 -13.19 25.09 -10.07
CA PHE A 299 -14.32 25.00 -9.13
C PHE A 299 -15.06 26.33 -8.97
N ASN A 300 -16.33 26.25 -8.59
CA ASN A 300 -17.25 27.35 -8.30
C ASN A 300 -17.52 27.45 -6.79
N GLN A 301 -18.09 28.57 -6.32
CA GLN A 301 -18.35 28.82 -4.89
C GLN A 301 -19.22 27.75 -4.19
N LYS A 302 -20.03 26.99 -4.93
CA LYS A 302 -20.89 25.92 -4.39
C LYS A 302 -20.19 24.56 -4.32
N ASP A 303 -19.00 24.43 -4.90
CA ASP A 303 -18.26 23.19 -4.88
C ASP A 303 -17.64 22.95 -3.51
N GLN A 304 -17.29 21.70 -3.27
CA GLN A 304 -16.44 21.26 -2.17
C GLN A 304 -15.20 20.59 -2.76
N LEU A 305 -14.07 20.64 -2.06
CA LEU A 305 -12.84 19.97 -2.46
C LEU A 305 -12.51 18.87 -1.45
N SER A 306 -12.06 17.73 -1.95
CA SER A 306 -11.38 16.72 -1.14
C SER A 306 -9.87 16.99 -1.17
N ILE A 307 -9.28 17.16 0.00
CA ILE A 307 -7.84 17.36 0.21
C ILE A 307 -7.33 16.18 1.04
N ARG A 308 -6.34 15.46 0.53
CA ARG A 308 -5.79 14.28 1.18
C ARG A 308 -4.29 14.20 1.03
N SER A 309 -3.65 13.48 1.94
CA SER A 309 -2.25 13.11 1.81
C SER A 309 -2.02 12.28 0.55
N ASN A 310 -0.86 12.44 -0.06
CA ASN A 310 -0.49 11.82 -1.32
C ASN A 310 0.88 11.15 -1.23
N ASN A 311 1.35 10.84 -0.02
CA ASN A 311 2.67 10.27 0.15
C ASN A 311 2.64 8.76 -0.17
N GLU A 312 3.56 8.30 -1.04
CA GLU A 312 3.72 6.86 -1.31
C GLU A 312 4.09 6.09 -0.07
N PHE A 313 4.99 6.66 0.71
CA PHE A 313 5.51 6.04 1.90
C PHE A 313 4.38 5.67 2.88
N GLU A 314 3.42 6.58 3.03
CA GLU A 314 2.23 6.34 3.83
C GLU A 314 1.44 5.13 3.32
N ASP A 315 1.23 5.01 2.01
CA ASP A 315 0.43 3.92 1.45
C ASP A 315 1.10 2.56 1.62
N TYR A 316 2.44 2.52 1.72
CA TYR A 316 3.20 1.32 2.06
C TYR A 316 3.13 0.98 3.54
N ILE A 317 3.28 1.99 4.39
CA ILE A 317 3.57 1.76 5.81
C ILE A 317 2.29 1.65 6.62
N ALA A 318 1.30 2.50 6.31
CA ALA A 318 0.01 2.49 6.98
C ALA A 318 -1.04 3.33 6.22
N GLN A 319 -1.91 2.62 5.49
CA GLN A 319 -3.05 3.21 4.81
C GLN A 319 -4.15 3.64 5.79
N GLY A 320 -4.81 4.77 5.48
CA GLY A 320 -5.90 5.32 6.27
C GLY A 320 -5.43 6.07 7.53
N MET A 321 -4.15 6.40 7.62
CA MET A 321 -3.55 7.01 8.82
C MET A 321 -3.67 8.52 8.92
N PHE A 322 -3.84 9.17 7.77
CA PHE A 322 -3.79 10.61 7.65
C PHE A 322 -5.17 11.11 7.25
N ASP A 323 -5.51 12.28 7.75
CA ASP A 323 -6.84 12.84 7.57
C ASP A 323 -7.05 13.14 6.08
N SER A 324 -8.19 12.70 5.55
CA SER A 324 -8.74 13.19 4.29
C SER A 324 -9.88 14.15 4.63
N LEU A 325 -9.83 15.36 4.09
CA LEU A 325 -10.78 16.41 4.45
C LEU A 325 -11.56 16.91 3.26
N VAL A 326 -12.86 17.03 3.45
CA VAL A 326 -13.78 17.71 2.55
C VAL A 326 -13.95 19.14 3.05
N THR A 327 -13.75 20.12 2.18
CA THR A 327 -13.95 21.52 2.53
C THR A 327 -15.43 21.83 2.68
N GLY A 328 -15.81 22.68 3.65
CA GLY A 328 -17.20 23.12 3.80
C GLY A 328 -17.65 24.00 2.63
N ASP A 329 -16.74 24.85 2.16
CA ASP A 329 -16.84 25.67 0.95
C ASP A 329 -15.48 25.74 0.24
N VAL A 330 -15.40 26.46 -0.88
CA VAL A 330 -14.14 26.68 -1.63
C VAL A 330 -13.54 28.08 -1.42
N SER A 331 -13.77 28.70 -0.26
CA SER A 331 -13.07 29.94 0.09
C SER A 331 -11.58 29.67 0.33
N GLU A 332 -10.76 30.71 0.15
CA GLU A 332 -9.32 30.62 0.41
C GLU A 332 -9.02 30.16 1.84
N SER A 333 -9.75 30.70 2.83
CA SER A 333 -9.63 30.32 4.24
C SER A 333 -10.02 28.86 4.51
N SER A 334 -11.05 28.34 3.84
CA SER A 334 -11.47 26.94 4.01
C SER A 334 -10.45 25.97 3.41
N ILE A 335 -9.89 26.30 2.25
CA ILE A 335 -8.84 25.50 1.61
C ILE A 335 -7.55 25.54 2.44
N GLU A 336 -7.14 26.71 2.93
CA GLU A 336 -6.01 26.85 3.84
C GLU A 336 -6.20 26.00 5.10
N LEU A 337 -7.36 26.11 5.75
CA LEU A 337 -7.66 25.34 6.97
C LEU A 337 -7.63 23.84 6.70
N ALA A 338 -8.19 23.38 5.58
CA ALA A 338 -8.16 21.97 5.21
C ALA A 338 -6.72 21.48 4.95
N ILE A 339 -5.91 22.23 4.20
CA ILE A 339 -4.48 21.92 4.00
C ILE A 339 -3.76 21.81 5.35
N ARG A 340 -3.94 22.78 6.25
CA ARG A 340 -3.31 22.79 7.58
C ARG A 340 -3.74 21.60 8.43
N LYS A 341 -5.01 21.22 8.38
CA LYS A 341 -5.52 20.06 9.12
C LYS A 341 -4.95 18.75 8.58
N VAL A 342 -4.96 18.55 7.25
CA VAL A 342 -4.28 17.38 6.64
C VAL A 342 -2.81 17.39 7.04
N PHE A 343 -2.16 18.56 7.02
CA PHE A 343 -0.78 18.67 7.45
C PHE A 343 -0.55 18.30 8.93
N SER A 344 -1.44 18.75 9.80
CA SER A 344 -1.40 18.42 11.22
C SER A 344 -1.59 16.92 11.48
N SER A 345 -2.27 16.19 10.60
CA SER A 345 -2.54 14.75 10.77
C SER A 345 -1.28 13.89 10.81
N LEU A 346 -0.15 14.37 10.26
CA LEU A 346 1.17 13.75 10.48
C LEU A 346 1.47 13.56 11.96
N TYR A 347 1.07 14.51 12.80
CA TYR A 347 1.37 14.53 14.22
C TYR A 347 0.22 13.99 15.06
N SER A 348 -0.67 13.17 14.49
CA SER A 348 -1.51 12.30 15.31
C SER A 348 -0.63 11.27 16.04
N PHE A 349 -1.02 10.85 17.24
CA PHE A 349 -0.26 9.88 18.03
C PHE A 349 0.00 8.60 17.24
N ARG A 350 -1.05 8.09 16.59
CA ARG A 350 -1.00 6.89 15.75
C ARG A 350 -0.06 7.05 14.56
N ALA A 351 -0.16 8.14 13.80
CA ALA A 351 0.69 8.36 12.63
C ALA A 351 2.16 8.51 13.03
N PHE A 352 2.43 9.21 14.13
CA PHE A 352 3.78 9.33 14.68
C PHE A 352 4.36 7.97 15.09
N GLN A 353 3.63 7.17 15.88
CA GLN A 353 4.10 5.86 16.35
C GLN A 353 4.46 4.92 15.20
N ILE A 354 3.66 4.91 14.13
CA ILE A 354 3.92 4.05 12.97
C ILE A 354 5.21 4.49 12.27
N ARG A 355 5.41 5.79 12.05
CA ARG A 355 6.64 6.31 11.45
C ARG A 355 7.86 5.96 12.29
N GLN A 356 7.77 6.17 13.61
CA GLN A 356 8.82 5.78 14.56
C GLN A 356 9.11 4.28 14.52
N SER A 357 8.07 3.44 14.49
CA SER A 357 8.22 1.97 14.43
C SER A 357 8.93 1.48 13.18
N ARG A 358 9.05 2.33 12.15
CA ARG A 358 9.75 2.04 10.88
C ARG A 358 11.07 2.77 10.77
N GLY A 359 11.50 3.47 11.80
CA GLY A 359 12.76 4.23 11.80
C GLY A 359 12.73 5.47 10.92
N LEU A 360 11.54 6.05 10.65
CA LEU A 360 11.49 7.31 9.95
C LEU A 360 11.97 8.46 10.83
N ILE A 361 12.92 9.22 10.28
CA ILE A 361 13.44 10.43 10.89
C ILE A 361 12.53 11.60 10.51
N GLU A 362 12.06 12.35 11.50
CA GLU A 362 11.12 13.48 11.31
C GLU A 362 11.67 14.56 10.37
N SER A 363 13.00 14.76 10.33
CA SER A 363 13.65 15.68 9.40
C SER A 363 13.45 15.32 7.91
N ASN A 364 13.10 14.06 7.61
CA ASN A 364 12.83 13.56 6.26
C ASN A 364 11.33 13.45 5.95
N VAL A 365 10.45 13.71 6.92
CA VAL A 365 9.01 13.63 6.70
C VAL A 365 8.57 14.78 5.80
N ARG A 366 7.91 14.41 4.71
CA ARG A 366 7.29 15.32 3.76
C ARG A 366 5.89 14.83 3.44
N MET A 367 5.03 15.72 2.98
CA MET A 367 3.65 15.37 2.65
C MET A 367 3.18 16.13 1.42
N PRO A 368 3.28 15.51 0.24
CA PRO A 368 2.53 15.99 -0.90
C PRO A 368 1.03 15.84 -0.61
N LEU A 369 0.21 16.69 -1.24
CA LEU A 369 -1.24 16.61 -1.18
C LEU A 369 -1.82 16.26 -2.54
N LEU A 370 -2.97 15.60 -2.53
CA LEU A 370 -3.83 15.36 -3.67
C LEU A 370 -5.15 16.08 -3.40
N ILE A 371 -5.58 16.90 -4.36
CA ILE A 371 -6.76 17.75 -4.27
C ILE A 371 -7.63 17.52 -5.49
N HIS A 372 -8.90 17.24 -5.30
CA HIS A 372 -9.88 17.16 -6.39
C HIS A 372 -11.24 17.68 -5.90
N ARG A 373 -12.18 17.88 -6.83
CA ARG A 373 -13.56 18.19 -6.45
C ARG A 373 -14.12 17.01 -5.65
N TYR A 374 -14.80 17.32 -4.55
CA TYR A 374 -15.51 16.33 -3.77
C TYR A 374 -16.69 15.81 -4.59
N LEU A 375 -16.81 14.49 -4.64
CA LEU A 375 -17.89 13.79 -5.32
C LEU A 375 -18.74 13.21 -4.22
N ALA A 376 -19.93 13.77 -4.02
CA ALA A 376 -20.88 13.19 -3.09
C ALA A 376 -21.26 11.80 -3.61
N VAL A 377 -21.17 10.78 -2.75
CA VAL A 377 -21.68 9.46 -3.09
C VAL A 377 -23.20 9.60 -3.24
N GLU A 378 -23.72 9.35 -4.43
CA GLU A 378 -25.18 9.37 -4.65
C GLU A 378 -25.75 7.95 -4.72
N VAL A 379 -25.00 7.00 -5.27
CA VAL A 379 -25.49 5.63 -5.52
C VAL A 379 -24.70 4.62 -4.70
N ALA A 380 -23.38 4.53 -4.92
CA ALA A 380 -22.52 3.59 -4.22
C ALA A 380 -21.06 4.04 -4.26
N SER A 381 -20.28 3.55 -3.31
CA SER A 381 -18.82 3.59 -3.34
C SER A 381 -18.28 2.17 -3.41
N GLY A 382 -17.09 1.99 -3.98
CA GLY A 382 -16.52 0.67 -4.11
C GLY A 382 -15.01 0.63 -4.21
N THR A 383 -14.49 -0.57 -3.98
CA THR A 383 -13.12 -0.95 -4.32
C THR A 383 -13.17 -2.00 -5.42
N ALA A 384 -12.24 -1.95 -6.38
CA ALA A 384 -12.07 -3.00 -7.37
C ALA A 384 -10.64 -3.52 -7.35
N THR A 385 -10.50 -4.83 -7.42
CA THR A 385 -9.23 -5.52 -7.54
C THR A 385 -9.20 -6.26 -8.86
N VAL A 386 -8.28 -5.90 -9.76
CA VAL A 386 -8.08 -6.57 -11.04
C VAL A 386 -6.77 -7.34 -10.98
N ARG A 387 -6.79 -8.64 -11.29
CA ARG A 387 -5.61 -9.52 -11.24
C ARG A 387 -5.69 -10.61 -12.29
N LEU A 388 -4.59 -11.31 -12.52
CA LEU A 388 -4.60 -12.59 -13.22
C LEU A 388 -4.98 -13.71 -12.25
N ASN A 389 -5.92 -14.56 -12.64
CA ASN A 389 -6.24 -15.77 -11.90
C ASN A 389 -5.27 -16.91 -12.23
N GLN A 390 -5.44 -18.08 -11.60
CA GLN A 390 -4.57 -19.25 -11.81
C GLN A 390 -4.54 -19.77 -13.26
N ARG A 391 -5.51 -19.38 -14.10
CA ARG A 391 -5.60 -19.73 -15.52
C ARG A 391 -5.04 -18.63 -16.43
N ALA A 392 -4.33 -17.65 -15.86
CA ALA A 392 -3.86 -16.45 -16.55
C ALA A 392 -4.99 -15.66 -17.25
N GLN A 393 -6.22 -15.75 -16.74
CA GLN A 393 -7.35 -14.93 -17.18
C GLN A 393 -7.49 -13.74 -16.24
N LEU A 394 -7.94 -12.60 -16.76
CA LEU A 394 -8.20 -11.45 -15.90
C LEU A 394 -9.48 -11.68 -15.10
N GLU A 395 -9.38 -11.44 -13.80
CA GLU A 395 -10.46 -11.49 -12.84
C GLU A 395 -10.53 -10.10 -12.19
N ALA A 396 -11.75 -9.58 -12.04
CA ALA A 396 -12.00 -8.36 -11.31
C ALA A 396 -12.98 -8.64 -10.18
N ARG A 397 -12.55 -8.38 -8.95
CA ARG A 397 -13.37 -8.47 -7.76
C ARG A 397 -13.74 -7.07 -7.30
N LEU A 398 -15.03 -6.75 -7.26
CA LEU A 398 -15.53 -5.47 -6.79
C LEU A 398 -16.21 -5.66 -5.45
N GLN A 399 -16.02 -4.69 -4.57
CA GLN A 399 -16.79 -4.57 -3.33
C GLN A 399 -17.52 -3.24 -3.39
N LEU A 400 -18.84 -3.28 -3.26
CA LEU A 400 -19.71 -2.13 -3.37
C LEU A 400 -20.46 -1.93 -2.07
N VAL A 401 -20.51 -0.70 -1.58
CA VAL A 401 -21.41 -0.31 -0.49
C VAL A 401 -22.34 0.77 -1.02
N ARG A 402 -23.64 0.54 -0.87
CA ARG A 402 -24.70 1.43 -1.36
C ARG A 402 -25.10 2.42 -0.26
N GLY A 403 -25.31 3.67 -0.65
CA GLY A 403 -25.77 4.74 0.25
C GLY A 403 -24.88 5.98 0.22
N PRO A 404 -25.46 7.17 0.48
CA PRO A 404 -24.77 8.44 0.28
C PRO A 404 -23.71 8.77 1.34
N GLU A 405 -23.77 8.12 2.50
CA GLU A 405 -22.82 8.29 3.60
C GLU A 405 -21.88 7.10 3.76
N GLU A 406 -22.06 6.06 2.93
CA GLU A 406 -21.34 4.81 3.07
C GLU A 406 -20.09 4.78 2.19
N THR A 407 -18.97 4.40 2.79
CA THR A 407 -17.70 4.21 2.08
C THR A 407 -17.31 2.73 2.10
N ALA A 408 -16.90 2.18 0.96
CA ALA A 408 -16.46 0.78 0.90
C ALA A 408 -15.24 0.49 1.79
N THR A 409 -14.41 1.50 2.03
CA THR A 409 -13.24 1.40 2.91
C THR A 409 -13.58 1.51 4.39
N ASN A 410 -14.68 2.18 4.74
CA ASN A 410 -15.10 2.44 6.11
C ASN A 410 -16.63 2.34 6.22
N PRO A 411 -17.21 1.15 5.97
CA PRO A 411 -18.66 0.97 5.99
C PRO A 411 -19.19 1.09 7.41
N SER A 412 -20.41 1.61 7.57
CA SER A 412 -21.11 1.54 8.85
C SER A 412 -21.31 0.09 9.28
N LEU A 413 -21.53 -0.15 10.59
CA LEU A 413 -21.70 -1.51 11.11
C LEU A 413 -22.87 -2.28 10.47
N ASP A 414 -23.87 -1.55 9.98
CA ASP A 414 -25.08 -2.10 9.38
C ASP A 414 -25.01 -2.14 7.84
N ALA A 415 -24.00 -1.49 7.26
CA ALA A 415 -23.78 -1.51 5.83
C ALA A 415 -23.39 -2.92 5.35
N ARG A 416 -24.05 -3.35 4.27
CA ARG A 416 -23.74 -4.60 3.59
C ARG A 416 -22.94 -4.28 2.35
N ALA A 417 -21.70 -4.75 2.30
CA ALA A 417 -20.98 -4.74 1.05
C ALA A 417 -21.48 -5.88 0.17
N GLU A 418 -21.78 -5.53 -1.07
CA GLU A 418 -22.00 -6.48 -2.14
C GLU A 418 -20.66 -6.81 -2.77
N THR A 419 -20.32 -8.11 -2.86
CA THR A 419 -19.15 -8.55 -3.61
C THR A 419 -19.59 -8.98 -4.99
N LEU A 420 -18.95 -8.43 -6.02
CA LEU A 420 -19.15 -8.83 -7.40
C LEU A 420 -17.88 -9.46 -7.94
N LEU A 421 -18.03 -10.57 -8.65
CA LEU A 421 -16.93 -11.21 -9.36
C LEU A 421 -17.17 -11.10 -10.85
N PHE A 422 -16.16 -10.58 -11.55
CA PHE A 422 -16.14 -10.51 -13.00
C PHE A 422 -14.98 -11.34 -13.53
N GLU A 423 -15.26 -12.16 -14.53
CA GLU A 423 -14.27 -12.92 -15.27
C GLU A 423 -14.14 -12.36 -16.69
N ASN A 424 -12.92 -12.24 -17.18
CA ASN A 424 -12.64 -11.90 -18.57
C ASN A 424 -12.19 -13.15 -19.33
N ASP A 425 -13.04 -13.66 -20.21
CA ASP A 425 -12.74 -14.83 -21.05
C ASP A 425 -12.01 -14.49 -22.36
N GLY A 426 -11.51 -13.25 -22.48
CA GLY A 426 -10.90 -12.72 -23.69
C GLY A 426 -11.88 -12.04 -24.65
N THR A 427 -13.20 -12.30 -24.52
CA THR A 427 -14.23 -11.64 -25.34
C THR A 427 -14.86 -10.43 -24.65
N GLY A 428 -14.75 -10.35 -23.33
CA GLY A 428 -15.26 -9.27 -22.51
C GLY A 428 -15.39 -9.69 -21.05
N TRP A 429 -15.83 -8.76 -20.21
CA TRP A 429 -16.13 -9.04 -18.81
C TRP A 429 -17.52 -9.65 -18.68
N ARG A 430 -17.64 -10.72 -17.88
CA ARG A 430 -18.92 -11.33 -17.48
C ARG A 430 -19.01 -11.36 -15.97
N LEU A 431 -20.16 -10.95 -15.45
CA LEU A 431 -20.49 -11.10 -14.03
C LEU A 431 -20.69 -12.60 -13.74
N SER A 432 -19.83 -13.18 -12.91
CA SER A 432 -19.94 -14.57 -12.45
C SER A 432 -20.65 -14.69 -11.11
N GLU A 433 -20.54 -13.67 -10.24
CA GLU A 433 -21.19 -13.64 -8.92
C GLU A 433 -21.68 -12.21 -8.59
N GLY A 434 -22.88 -12.07 -8.00
CA GLY A 434 -23.46 -10.79 -7.55
C GLY A 434 -24.83 -10.45 -8.16
N GLU A 435 -25.51 -9.43 -7.64
CA GLU A 435 -26.86 -8.98 -8.07
C GLU A 435 -26.87 -7.48 -8.42
N LEU A 436 -26.49 -7.15 -9.66
CA LEU A 436 -26.60 -5.79 -10.19
C LEU A 436 -27.69 -5.65 -11.26
N THR A 437 -28.20 -4.43 -11.43
CA THR A 437 -29.03 -4.09 -12.60
C THR A 437 -28.17 -4.08 -13.87
N LEU A 438 -28.78 -4.37 -15.04
CA LEU A 438 -28.07 -4.40 -16.32
C LEU A 438 -27.34 -3.08 -16.65
N ASP A 439 -27.92 -1.94 -16.27
CA ASP A 439 -27.33 -0.62 -16.51
C ASP A 439 -26.08 -0.38 -15.64
N GLU A 440 -26.13 -0.80 -14.36
CA GLU A 440 -24.98 -0.74 -13.45
C GLU A 440 -23.85 -1.66 -13.93
N VAL A 441 -24.20 -2.88 -14.38
CA VAL A 441 -23.24 -3.82 -14.97
C VAL A 441 -22.58 -3.22 -16.21
N GLY A 442 -23.37 -2.64 -17.13
CA GLY A 442 -22.83 -2.05 -18.36
C GLY A 442 -21.82 -0.94 -18.09
N THR A 443 -22.11 -0.08 -17.11
CA THR A 443 -21.21 1.01 -16.70
C THR A 443 -19.91 0.46 -16.10
N LEU A 444 -20.01 -0.49 -15.17
CA LEU A 444 -18.84 -1.11 -14.52
C LEU A 444 -18.00 -1.93 -15.51
N VAL A 445 -18.62 -2.65 -16.44
CA VAL A 445 -17.91 -3.41 -17.49
C VAL A 445 -17.13 -2.48 -18.42
N GLY A 446 -17.75 -1.38 -18.86
CA GLY A 446 -17.05 -0.36 -19.65
C GLY A 446 -15.84 0.20 -18.92
N HIS A 447 -15.97 0.39 -17.61
CA HIS A 447 -14.89 0.83 -16.74
C HIS A 447 -13.77 -0.21 -16.59
N LEU A 448 -14.12 -1.46 -16.26
CA LEU A 448 -13.18 -2.58 -16.15
C LEU A 448 -12.44 -2.81 -17.47
N GLN A 449 -13.07 -2.55 -18.61
CA GLN A 449 -12.39 -2.63 -19.91
C GLN A 449 -11.29 -1.58 -20.06
N LYS A 450 -11.52 -0.35 -19.59
CA LYS A 450 -10.48 0.71 -19.58
C LYS A 450 -9.33 0.34 -18.64
N LEU A 451 -9.65 -0.16 -17.44
CA LEU A 451 -8.65 -0.64 -16.48
C LEU A 451 -7.84 -1.81 -17.03
N LYS A 452 -8.50 -2.77 -17.69
CA LYS A 452 -7.85 -3.89 -18.38
C LYS A 452 -6.81 -3.41 -19.37
N VAL A 453 -7.18 -2.50 -20.28
CA VAL A 453 -6.25 -1.96 -21.29
C VAL A 453 -5.03 -1.31 -20.63
N HIS A 454 -5.23 -0.59 -19.53
CA HIS A 454 -4.13 0.00 -18.78
C HIS A 454 -3.27 -1.05 -18.07
N PHE A 455 -3.89 -2.03 -17.42
CA PHE A 455 -3.20 -3.10 -16.72
C PHE A 455 -2.38 -3.98 -17.67
N GLU A 456 -2.95 -4.35 -18.82
CA GLU A 456 -2.24 -5.08 -19.88
C GLU A 456 -1.06 -4.26 -20.42
N ARG A 457 -1.22 -2.95 -20.56
CA ARG A 457 -0.11 -2.07 -20.93
C ARG A 457 0.97 -2.05 -19.85
N ASP A 458 0.61 -1.94 -18.59
CA ASP A 458 1.57 -1.93 -17.48
C ASP A 458 2.31 -3.27 -17.38
N LEU A 459 1.62 -4.40 -17.57
CA LEU A 459 2.20 -5.74 -17.68
C LEU A 459 3.23 -5.84 -18.82
N LEU A 460 2.96 -5.21 -19.97
CA LEU A 460 3.84 -5.25 -21.13
C LEU A 460 5.02 -4.27 -21.06
N HIS A 461 4.84 -3.10 -20.43
CA HIS A 461 5.76 -1.98 -20.57
C HIS A 461 6.61 -1.70 -19.33
N MET A 462 6.25 -2.18 -18.15
CA MET A 462 7.02 -1.92 -16.93
C MET A 462 8.06 -3.02 -16.67
N SER A 463 9.20 -2.64 -16.08
CA SER A 463 10.23 -3.58 -15.61
C SER A 463 9.74 -4.44 -14.44
N TYR A 464 8.64 -4.03 -13.81
CA TYR A 464 7.96 -4.75 -12.73
C TYR A 464 6.54 -5.04 -13.19
N GLN A 465 6.23 -6.32 -13.37
CA GLN A 465 4.88 -6.75 -13.70
C GLN A 465 4.02 -6.61 -12.44
N ALA A 466 3.16 -5.59 -12.41
CA ALA A 466 2.13 -5.53 -11.40
C ALA A 466 1.27 -6.80 -11.53
N THR A 467 1.17 -7.61 -10.49
CA THR A 467 0.35 -8.84 -10.52
C THR A 467 -1.12 -8.53 -10.24
N GLN A 468 -1.38 -7.36 -9.67
CA GLN A 468 -2.70 -6.89 -9.31
C GLN A 468 -2.76 -5.36 -9.34
N VAL A 469 -3.93 -4.85 -9.66
CA VAL A 469 -4.29 -3.44 -9.53
C VAL A 469 -5.46 -3.31 -8.58
N GLU A 470 -5.39 -2.33 -7.69
CA GLU A 470 -6.49 -1.98 -6.79
C GLU A 470 -6.93 -0.55 -7.09
N THR A 471 -8.25 -0.32 -7.11
CA THR A 471 -8.80 1.01 -7.38
C THR A 471 -9.97 1.30 -6.43
N GLU A 472 -10.09 2.55 -6.02
CA GLU A 472 -11.28 3.06 -5.32
C GLU A 472 -12.12 3.83 -6.34
N PHE A 473 -13.44 3.67 -6.30
CA PHE A 473 -14.34 4.33 -7.22
C PHE A 473 -15.66 4.75 -6.55
N ILE A 474 -16.31 5.75 -7.15
CA ILE A 474 -17.67 6.17 -6.81
C ILE A 474 -18.57 5.94 -8.02
N LEU A 475 -19.79 5.47 -7.76
CA LEU A 475 -20.89 5.43 -8.72
C LEU A 475 -21.82 6.62 -8.49
N GLN A 476 -21.96 7.48 -9.49
CA GLN A 476 -22.85 8.64 -9.48
C GLN A 476 -23.64 8.71 -10.79
N LYS A 477 -24.98 8.59 -10.73
CA LYS A 477 -25.88 8.72 -11.89
C LYS A 477 -25.46 7.93 -13.14
N GLY A 478 -24.99 6.70 -12.97
CA GLY A 478 -24.51 5.86 -14.08
C GLY A 478 -23.13 6.25 -14.62
N GLN A 479 -22.35 7.02 -13.86
CA GLN A 479 -20.95 7.30 -14.13
C GLN A 479 -20.08 6.70 -13.02
N VAL A 480 -18.91 6.20 -13.40
CA VAL A 480 -17.87 5.73 -12.48
C VAL A 480 -16.80 6.81 -12.42
N GLU A 481 -16.43 7.24 -11.22
CA GLU A 481 -15.28 8.12 -11.00
C GLU A 481 -14.21 7.41 -10.17
N LEU A 482 -12.97 7.39 -10.67
CA LEU A 482 -11.83 6.76 -10.01
C LEU A 482 -11.17 7.68 -9.00
N LEU A 483 -11.20 7.30 -7.73
CA LEU A 483 -10.60 8.06 -6.65
C LEU A 483 -9.16 7.67 -6.34
N GLN A 484 -8.77 6.43 -6.63
CA GLN A 484 -7.43 5.92 -6.34
C GLN A 484 -7.09 4.80 -7.31
N TYR A 485 -5.82 4.69 -7.69
CA TYR A 485 -5.31 3.56 -8.45
C TYR A 485 -3.96 3.14 -7.87
N LYS A 486 -3.82 1.86 -7.54
CA LYS A 486 -2.65 1.26 -6.90
C LYS A 486 -2.20 0.05 -7.71
N ARG A 487 -0.89 -0.08 -7.87
CA ARG A 487 -0.26 -1.28 -8.42
C ARG A 487 0.27 -2.11 -7.25
N ARG A 488 -0.06 -3.40 -7.21
CA ARG A 488 0.58 -4.37 -6.34
C ARG A 488 1.54 -5.22 -7.16
N TYR A 489 2.72 -5.41 -6.61
CA TYR A 489 3.75 -6.29 -7.16
C TYR A 489 3.91 -7.47 -6.20
N GLU A 490 4.34 -8.62 -6.72
CA GLU A 490 4.55 -9.78 -5.86
C GLU A 490 5.70 -9.56 -4.86
N PRO A 491 5.52 -9.93 -3.58
CA PRO A 491 6.50 -9.65 -2.52
C PRO A 491 7.87 -10.27 -2.75
N GLU A 492 7.94 -11.44 -3.39
CA GLU A 492 9.19 -12.16 -3.66
C GLU A 492 10.13 -11.33 -4.54
N LEU A 493 9.57 -10.67 -5.56
CA LEU A 493 10.30 -9.79 -6.47
C LEU A 493 10.80 -8.50 -5.78
N ILE A 494 10.03 -7.96 -4.83
CA ILE A 494 10.43 -6.78 -4.04
C ILE A 494 11.49 -7.18 -2.99
N GLY A 495 11.38 -8.37 -2.40
CA GLY A 495 12.32 -8.90 -1.42
C GLY A 495 13.73 -8.97 -1.96
N ASP A 496 13.90 -9.45 -3.20
CA ASP A 496 15.22 -9.50 -3.85
C ASP A 496 15.78 -8.12 -4.22
N LEU A 497 14.90 -7.16 -4.55
CA LEU A 497 15.28 -5.78 -4.82
C LEU A 497 15.75 -5.05 -3.56
N LEU A 498 15.00 -5.20 -2.46
CA LEU A 498 15.33 -4.59 -1.17
C LEU A 498 16.52 -5.28 -0.49
N ALA A 499 16.76 -6.56 -0.78
CA ALA A 499 17.95 -7.29 -0.34
C ALA A 499 19.22 -6.91 -1.14
N GLY A 500 19.11 -6.04 -2.15
CA GLY A 500 20.26 -5.62 -2.97
C GLY A 500 20.82 -6.71 -3.88
N ARG A 501 20.09 -7.82 -4.08
CA ARG A 501 20.48 -8.91 -4.99
C ARG A 501 20.31 -8.52 -6.46
N ILE A 502 19.50 -7.49 -6.70
CA ILE A 502 19.29 -6.89 -8.02
C ILE A 502 19.57 -5.39 -7.91
N VAL A 503 20.62 -4.91 -8.58
CA VAL A 503 20.97 -3.48 -8.63
C VAL A 503 20.53 -2.91 -9.97
N TYR A 504 19.50 -2.06 -9.95
CA TYR A 504 19.08 -1.29 -11.12
C TYR A 504 19.52 0.16 -11.00
N GLU A 505 20.25 0.65 -12.00
CA GLU A 505 20.37 2.09 -12.21
C GLU A 505 19.25 2.58 -13.13
N ASP A 506 18.63 3.69 -12.76
CA ASP A 506 17.57 4.35 -13.52
C ASP A 506 18.04 4.65 -14.96
N PHE A 507 17.27 4.18 -15.95
CA PHE A 507 17.59 4.29 -17.37
C PHE A 507 17.70 5.76 -17.84
N GLU A 508 16.97 6.68 -17.20
CA GLU A 508 17.06 8.12 -17.46
C GLU A 508 18.32 8.74 -16.80
N LYS A 509 18.78 8.18 -15.69
CA LYS A 509 20.05 8.55 -15.03
C LYS A 509 21.25 8.11 -15.88
N VAL A 510 21.24 6.89 -16.41
CA VAL A 510 22.25 6.38 -17.38
C VAL A 510 22.25 7.19 -18.69
N ARG A 511 21.10 7.77 -19.07
CA ARG A 511 20.98 8.67 -20.23
C ARG A 511 21.62 10.03 -20.01
N SER A 512 21.49 10.58 -18.81
CA SER A 512 21.95 11.94 -18.44
C SER A 512 23.39 11.99 -17.92
N MET A 513 23.97 10.85 -17.55
CA MET A 513 25.39 10.75 -17.21
C MET A 513 26.26 11.00 -18.45
N SER A 514 27.27 11.88 -18.28
CA SER A 514 28.33 12.03 -19.27
C SER A 514 29.05 10.70 -19.40
N ALA A 515 29.51 10.39 -20.61
CA ALA A 515 30.29 9.19 -20.91
C ALA A 515 31.33 8.92 -19.78
N GLY A 516 32.11 9.94 -19.42
CA GLY A 516 33.16 9.89 -18.40
C GLY A 516 32.75 9.45 -16.98
N SER A 517 31.52 9.68 -16.54
CA SER A 517 31.08 9.36 -15.16
C SER A 517 30.58 7.92 -14.99
N ILE A 518 30.28 7.21 -16.08
CA ILE A 518 29.97 5.78 -16.07
C ILE A 518 31.29 4.96 -16.08
N TYR A 519 32.37 5.56 -16.58
CA TYR A 519 33.62 4.87 -16.89
C TYR A 519 34.60 4.74 -15.71
N SER A 520 34.47 5.53 -14.65
CA SER A 520 35.32 5.40 -13.45
C SER A 520 34.88 4.29 -12.49
N ASP A 521 33.60 3.91 -12.53
CA ASP A 521 32.99 3.10 -11.47
C ASP A 521 32.73 1.65 -11.89
N LEU A 522 32.86 1.31 -13.18
CA LEU A 522 32.40 0.01 -13.73
C LEU A 522 33.46 -0.86 -14.42
N ASP A 523 34.73 -0.46 -14.49
CA ASP A 523 35.85 -1.27 -15.05
C ASP A 523 35.49 -2.01 -16.37
N VAL A 524 34.84 -1.31 -17.30
CA VAL A 524 34.27 -1.93 -18.52
C VAL A 524 35.29 -1.93 -19.67
N GLU A 525 35.54 -3.09 -20.27
CA GLU A 525 36.40 -3.20 -21.46
C GLU A 525 35.83 -2.45 -22.69
N PRO A 526 36.70 -2.02 -23.65
CA PRO A 526 36.33 -1.23 -24.83
C PRO A 526 35.26 -1.86 -25.75
N TYR A 527 35.06 -3.18 -25.69
CA TYR A 527 34.07 -3.89 -26.49
C TYR A 527 32.64 -3.77 -25.95
N GLY A 528 32.46 -3.70 -24.63
CA GLY A 528 31.16 -3.41 -24.01
C GLY A 528 30.65 -2.01 -24.39
N VAL A 529 31.57 -1.07 -24.61
CA VAL A 529 31.27 0.33 -24.98
C VAL A 529 30.59 0.45 -26.35
N ARG A 530 31.06 -0.29 -27.38
CA ARG A 530 30.45 -0.26 -28.72
C ARG A 530 29.08 -0.93 -28.78
N LEU A 531 28.89 -1.96 -27.95
CA LEU A 531 27.62 -2.65 -27.81
C LEU A 531 26.59 -1.74 -27.12
N LEU A 532 26.97 -1.07 -26.02
CA LEU A 532 26.14 -0.09 -25.31
C LEU A 532 25.72 1.08 -26.21
N GLU A 533 26.62 1.63 -27.04
CA GLU A 533 26.26 2.67 -28.01
C GLU A 533 25.31 2.16 -29.10
N SER A 534 25.50 0.92 -29.57
CA SER A 534 24.63 0.30 -30.57
C SER A 534 23.24 -0.01 -30.01
N VAL A 535 23.17 -0.47 -28.76
CA VAL A 535 21.95 -0.72 -27.99
C VAL A 535 21.25 0.59 -27.65
N ARG A 536 21.97 1.67 -27.32
CA ARG A 536 21.42 3.03 -27.16
C ARG A 536 20.65 3.52 -28.38
N ARG A 537 21.05 3.11 -29.59
CA ARG A 537 20.36 3.46 -30.85
C ARG A 537 19.13 2.61 -31.11
N LEU A 538 18.99 1.47 -30.43
CA LEU A 538 17.81 0.62 -30.49
C LEU A 538 16.81 1.10 -29.44
N LYS A 539 15.73 1.76 -29.89
CA LYS A 539 14.63 2.24 -29.02
C LYS A 539 13.92 1.15 -28.18
N TYR A 540 14.34 -0.11 -28.29
CA TYR A 540 13.61 -1.30 -27.84
C TYR A 540 14.47 -2.34 -27.12
N ALA A 541 15.67 -1.97 -26.66
CA ALA A 541 16.56 -2.84 -25.92
C ALA A 541 16.69 -2.37 -24.47
N ARG A 542 16.51 -3.28 -23.51
CA ARG A 542 16.74 -3.04 -22.08
C ARG A 542 18.11 -3.58 -21.68
N TYR A 543 18.69 -3.02 -20.63
CA TYR A 543 19.99 -3.36 -20.08
C TYR A 543 19.88 -3.49 -18.56
N GLY A 544 20.51 -4.51 -17.98
CA GLY A 544 20.62 -4.70 -16.54
C GLY A 544 21.95 -5.36 -16.17
N ILE A 545 22.34 -5.25 -14.91
CA ILE A 545 23.49 -5.94 -14.34
C ILE A 545 22.97 -6.88 -13.25
N LEU A 546 23.17 -8.19 -13.41
CA LEU A 546 22.93 -9.16 -12.34
C LEU A 546 24.22 -9.40 -11.57
N ARG A 547 24.10 -9.65 -10.26
CA ARG A 547 25.19 -10.13 -9.43
C ARG A 547 24.81 -11.52 -8.91
N ASP A 548 25.62 -12.53 -9.18
CA ASP A 548 25.39 -13.87 -8.62
C ASP A 548 25.76 -13.93 -7.12
N PRO A 549 25.40 -15.02 -6.41
CA PRO A 549 25.73 -15.19 -4.99
C PRO A 549 27.23 -15.12 -4.68
N GLU A 550 28.09 -15.43 -5.65
CA GLU A 550 29.54 -15.35 -5.56
C GLU A 550 30.08 -13.92 -5.82
N GLY A 551 29.22 -12.98 -6.22
CA GLY A 551 29.55 -11.58 -6.42
C GLY A 551 29.94 -11.21 -7.87
N LYS A 552 29.86 -12.14 -8.81
CA LYS A 552 30.20 -11.93 -10.22
C LYS A 552 29.09 -11.16 -10.93
N LEU A 553 29.49 -10.21 -11.76
CA LEU A 553 28.58 -9.32 -12.48
C LEU A 553 28.29 -9.85 -13.88
N TYR A 554 27.02 -9.85 -14.27
CA TYR A 554 26.54 -10.25 -15.59
C TYR A 554 25.79 -9.09 -16.23
N GLN A 555 26.17 -8.74 -17.46
CA GLN A 555 25.40 -7.80 -18.26
C GLN A 555 24.29 -8.55 -19.01
N ILE A 556 23.04 -8.10 -18.85
CA ILE A 556 21.88 -8.70 -19.48
C ILE A 556 21.22 -7.70 -20.39
N PHE A 557 20.97 -8.12 -21.63
CA PHE A 557 20.19 -7.36 -22.60
C PHE A 557 18.87 -8.06 -22.86
N TRP A 558 17.78 -7.29 -22.76
CA TRP A 558 16.41 -7.74 -23.03
C TRP A 558 15.93 -7.10 -24.33
N LEU A 559 15.50 -7.93 -25.29
CA LEU A 559 15.03 -7.48 -26.60
C LEU A 559 13.56 -7.89 -26.78
N ASP A 560 12.71 -6.95 -27.24
CA ASP A 560 11.29 -7.20 -27.52
C ASP A 560 11.10 -8.37 -28.52
N SER A 561 10.24 -9.32 -28.16
CA SER A 561 9.94 -10.53 -28.93
C SER A 561 9.45 -10.24 -30.36
N ARG A 562 8.82 -9.09 -30.61
CA ARG A 562 8.32 -8.67 -31.93
C ARG A 562 9.40 -8.20 -32.90
N ILE A 563 10.65 -8.04 -32.45
CA ILE A 563 11.79 -7.61 -33.29
C ILE A 563 12.79 -8.76 -33.51
N HIS A 564 12.47 -9.96 -33.01
CA HIS A 564 13.32 -11.16 -32.97
C HIS A 564 14.09 -11.42 -34.27
N THR A 565 13.41 -11.52 -35.40
CA THR A 565 14.04 -12.14 -36.58
C THR A 565 15.01 -11.19 -37.30
N HIS A 566 14.68 -9.89 -37.36
CA HIS A 566 15.48 -8.91 -38.11
C HIS A 566 16.66 -8.38 -37.30
N LEU A 567 16.51 -8.22 -35.98
CA LEU A 567 17.61 -7.85 -35.10
C LEU A 567 18.57 -9.01 -34.84
N ARG A 568 18.07 -10.25 -34.67
CA ARG A 568 18.93 -11.43 -34.50
C ARG A 568 19.92 -11.57 -35.65
N ALA A 569 19.44 -11.49 -36.89
CA ALA A 569 20.31 -11.59 -38.06
C ALA A 569 21.29 -10.41 -38.20
N ARG A 570 20.98 -9.24 -37.65
CA ARG A 570 21.84 -8.05 -37.70
C ARG A 570 22.87 -8.03 -36.57
N CYS A 571 22.47 -8.39 -35.35
CA CYS A 571 23.35 -8.51 -34.19
C CYS A 571 24.36 -9.65 -34.37
N LEU A 572 23.92 -10.84 -34.83
CA LEU A 572 24.84 -11.95 -35.11
C LEU A 572 25.82 -11.65 -36.26
N ARG A 573 25.44 -10.77 -37.21
CA ARG A 573 26.34 -10.30 -38.28
C ARG A 573 27.38 -9.29 -37.79
N LEU A 574 26.99 -8.39 -36.89
CA LEU A 574 27.87 -7.35 -36.37
C LEU A 574 28.76 -7.87 -35.23
N TYR A 575 28.31 -8.90 -34.51
CA TYR A 575 28.97 -9.49 -33.35
C TYR A 575 28.87 -11.03 -33.43
N PRO A 576 29.68 -11.68 -34.29
CA PRO A 576 29.63 -13.12 -34.54
C PRO A 576 30.02 -13.98 -33.32
N MET A 577 30.61 -13.35 -32.30
CA MET A 577 30.92 -13.93 -30.99
C MET A 577 29.75 -13.85 -30.00
N MET A 578 28.52 -13.66 -30.44
CA MET A 578 27.32 -13.69 -29.60
C MET A 578 26.50 -14.93 -29.92
N GLU A 579 26.12 -15.70 -28.90
CA GLU A 579 25.15 -16.79 -29.06
C GLU A 579 23.78 -16.33 -28.55
N TRP A 580 22.74 -16.69 -29.29
CA TRP A 580 21.38 -16.22 -29.08
C TRP A 580 20.60 -17.33 -28.37
N VAL A 581 20.24 -17.14 -27.09
CA VAL A 581 19.51 -18.15 -26.32
C VAL A 581 18.01 -18.05 -26.64
N GLU A 582 17.33 -19.20 -26.82
CA GLU A 582 16.00 -19.30 -27.44
C GLU A 582 14.87 -18.49 -26.78
N GLU A 583 15.10 -17.91 -25.60
CA GLU A 583 14.12 -17.08 -24.87
C GLU A 583 14.40 -15.57 -24.89
N GLY A 584 15.34 -15.08 -25.71
CA GLY A 584 15.50 -13.62 -25.94
C GLY A 584 16.55 -12.91 -25.07
N TYR A 585 17.54 -13.65 -24.56
CA TYR A 585 18.62 -13.13 -23.73
C TYR A 585 19.97 -13.17 -24.47
N LEU A 586 20.82 -12.16 -24.22
CA LEU A 586 22.24 -12.16 -24.60
C LEU A 586 23.09 -12.24 -23.33
N ARG A 587 24.02 -13.19 -23.29
CA ARG A 587 24.96 -13.40 -22.16
C ARG A 587 26.38 -13.05 -22.60
N TRP A 588 27.08 -12.25 -21.78
CA TRP A 588 28.51 -11.95 -21.95
C TRP A 588 29.22 -12.06 -20.61
N ASP A 589 30.27 -12.87 -20.54
CA ASP A 589 31.18 -12.97 -19.39
C ASP A 589 32.39 -12.05 -19.64
N SER A 590 32.50 -10.99 -18.84
CA SER A 590 33.52 -9.98 -18.98
C SER A 590 34.92 -10.44 -18.55
N GLU A 591 35.04 -11.45 -17.69
CA GLU A 591 36.35 -11.89 -17.18
C GLU A 591 37.02 -12.92 -18.12
N SER A 592 36.24 -13.80 -18.73
CA SER A 592 36.78 -14.92 -19.49
C SER A 592 36.83 -14.68 -21.01
N GLY A 593 36.10 -13.68 -21.52
CA GLY A 593 35.95 -13.45 -22.96
C GLY A 593 35.33 -14.62 -23.71
N ARG A 594 34.76 -15.61 -23.00
CA ARG A 594 34.19 -16.86 -23.56
C ARG A 594 32.69 -16.95 -23.30
N ILE A 595 31.98 -17.59 -24.22
CA ILE A 595 30.57 -17.96 -24.05
C ILE A 595 30.49 -19.40 -23.57
N TRP A 596 29.62 -19.65 -22.59
CA TRP A 596 29.25 -20.99 -22.15
C TRP A 596 27.88 -21.38 -22.74
N GLN A 597 27.86 -22.56 -23.37
CA GLN A 597 26.65 -23.26 -23.76
C GLN A 597 26.28 -24.21 -22.62
N ASP A 598 25.22 -23.91 -21.86
CA ASP A 598 24.66 -24.89 -20.93
C ASP A 598 23.25 -25.27 -21.35
N ARG A 599 23.14 -26.45 -21.96
CA ARG A 599 21.86 -27.07 -22.31
C ARG A 599 21.37 -27.84 -21.08
N ARG A 600 20.69 -27.11 -20.19
CA ARG A 600 19.72 -27.53 -19.15
C ARG A 600 20.08 -26.87 -17.82
N TRP A 601 19.31 -25.84 -17.49
CA TRP A 601 19.05 -25.49 -16.10
C TRP A 601 18.11 -26.55 -15.52
N THR A 602 18.70 -27.64 -15.06
CA THR A 602 18.11 -28.51 -14.03
C THR A 602 19.18 -28.64 -12.96
N ASP A 603 19.34 -27.59 -12.16
CA ASP A 603 19.96 -27.72 -10.85
C ASP A 603 18.82 -27.96 -9.83
N PRO A 604 18.66 -29.18 -9.29
CA PRO A 604 17.64 -29.47 -8.30
C PRO A 604 17.84 -28.74 -6.96
N GLN A 605 18.95 -28.03 -6.75
CA GLN A 605 19.22 -27.33 -5.49
C GLN A 605 18.79 -25.86 -5.48
N LEU A 606 18.27 -25.33 -6.59
CA LEU A 606 17.72 -23.98 -6.69
C LEU A 606 16.18 -23.96 -6.72
N GLU A 607 15.53 -25.09 -6.43
CA GLU A 607 14.06 -25.23 -6.33
C GLU A 607 13.50 -24.96 -4.91
N THR A 608 14.29 -24.38 -4.00
CA THR A 608 13.84 -23.98 -2.64
C THR A 608 13.94 -22.49 -2.39
#